data_AF-A0A6F9DVT6-F1
#
_entry.id   AF-A0A6F9DVT6-F1
#
_cell.length_a   1.000
_cell.length_b   1.000
_cell.length_c   1.000
_cell.angle_alpha   90.00
_cell.angle_beta   90.00
_cell.angle_gamma   90.00
#
_symmetry.space_group_name_H-M   'P 1'
#
loop_
_entity.id
_entity.type
_entity.pdbx_description
1 polymer ?
#
loop_
_entity_poly.entity_id
_entity_poly.type
_entity_poly.pdbx_seq_one_letter_code
_entity_poly.pdbx_strand_id
1 'polypeptide(L)'
;MGKRKKKSGNEIDSKRQKSGKAANSERPGKEKEIFTSIEFIQLLQDPVLYVKGLQRFCQASRLFRDSIITHDVVKAYISVSPECSEIFKCIEKGKTSSMNVCLVFETFFTILLRTGGNLAETYASVGVSMCRRILQAHLRELYGALSLRNPAKVIVPTLRMLTSMVMQGSECANDVVTSLDLGGKVMTALAKYQPAPKHEKQGASTNVRLCFVRFVLSFFMSDDVETLKQVLEARGFVDAVFRGLPKDPASVIHIFLSGLLDKVIKNLKIPKTNKIKLLAAHDVLLSVAELFSWDGNYDIDLDDEDEEKDQEKSADTCKTAGIEKIHQLAYDFLYHSCCPFKYGINFRDKQYGTSVRSQNHVLLKFLIDLKGASSNKFAHKLVVEILKACPDLLTSYLLTCNLSFDPRPSEK
;
A
#
# COMPACT_ATOMS: atom_id res chain seq x y z
N MET A 1 -20.30 -14.83 -77.83
CA MET A 1 -21.19 -14.09 -76.91
C MET A 1 -22.63 -14.33 -77.37
N GLY A 2 -23.60 -14.86 -76.64
CA GLY A 2 -23.69 -15.49 -75.33
C GLY A 2 -24.97 -16.36 -75.34
N LYS A 3 -25.00 -17.44 -74.56
CA LYS A 3 -26.20 -18.29 -74.40
C LYS A 3 -26.97 -17.83 -73.16
N ARG A 4 -28.19 -17.34 -73.41
CA ARG A 4 -29.50 -17.65 -72.75
C ARG A 4 -29.43 -18.38 -71.39
N LYS A 5 -30.23 -18.08 -70.35
CA LYS A 5 -31.67 -17.68 -70.35
C LYS A 5 -32.13 -17.32 -68.91
N LYS A 6 -33.03 -16.32 -68.85
CA LYS A 6 -34.23 -16.12 -67.99
C LYS A 6 -34.19 -16.35 -66.45
N LYS A 7 -34.30 -15.21 -65.74
CA LYS A 7 -35.02 -14.98 -64.48
C LYS A 7 -36.53 -15.23 -64.62
N SER A 8 -37.17 -15.81 -63.60
CA SER A 8 -38.28 -15.22 -62.83
C SER A 8 -39.08 -16.30 -62.09
N GLY A 9 -39.20 -16.18 -60.77
CA GLY A 9 -40.12 -16.98 -59.97
C GLY A 9 -40.06 -16.54 -58.51
N ASN A 10 -41.09 -15.81 -58.08
CA ASN A 10 -41.33 -15.34 -56.71
C ASN A 10 -41.41 -16.51 -55.71
N GLU A 11 -40.76 -16.35 -54.56
CA GLU A 11 -40.99 -17.11 -53.33
C GLU A 11 -41.81 -16.23 -52.37
N ILE A 12 -42.94 -16.74 -51.84
CA ILE A 12 -43.34 -16.58 -50.43
C ILE A 12 -44.05 -17.87 -49.97
N ASP A 13 -43.61 -18.36 -48.81
CA ASP A 13 -44.20 -19.29 -47.84
C ASP A 13 -44.53 -20.74 -48.20
N SER A 14 -43.83 -21.69 -47.57
CA SER A 14 -44.21 -22.10 -46.21
C SER A 14 -43.37 -23.28 -45.66
N LYS A 15 -42.96 -23.13 -44.39
CA LYS A 15 -42.80 -24.14 -43.32
C LYS A 15 -42.10 -25.48 -43.64
N ARG A 16 -40.95 -25.73 -42.98
CA ARG A 16 -40.89 -26.62 -41.79
C ARG A 16 -39.47 -26.74 -41.22
N GLN A 17 -39.43 -26.71 -39.88
CA GLN A 17 -38.28 -26.90 -39.00
C GLN A 17 -37.43 -28.12 -39.36
N LYS A 18 -36.10 -27.95 -39.32
CA LYS A 18 -35.16 -29.03 -38.97
C LYS A 18 -34.15 -28.56 -37.94
N SER A 19 -34.28 -29.16 -36.77
CA SER A 19 -33.30 -29.32 -35.72
C SER A 19 -32.04 -30.04 -36.24
N GLY A 20 -30.88 -29.67 -35.70
CA GLY A 20 -29.61 -30.37 -35.97
C GLY A 20 -28.38 -29.52 -35.65
N LYS A 21 -28.15 -29.19 -34.37
CA LYS A 21 -26.85 -28.70 -33.90
C LYS A 21 -25.88 -29.88 -33.90
N ALA A 22 -24.91 -29.86 -34.82
CA ALA A 22 -23.78 -30.78 -34.81
C ALA A 22 -22.89 -30.49 -33.60
N ALA A 23 -22.72 -31.52 -32.77
CA ALA A 23 -21.85 -31.50 -31.61
C ALA A 23 -20.39 -31.37 -32.03
N ASN A 24 -19.72 -30.43 -31.39
CA ASN A 24 -18.30 -30.14 -31.50
C ASN A 24 -17.52 -31.31 -30.87
N SER A 25 -16.72 -32.04 -31.65
CA SER A 25 -15.82 -33.06 -31.10
C SER A 25 -14.59 -32.37 -30.49
N GLU A 26 -14.59 -32.30 -29.16
CA GLU A 26 -13.42 -31.94 -28.37
C GLU A 26 -12.30 -32.97 -28.62
N ARG A 27 -11.12 -32.48 -29.05
CA ARG A 27 -9.89 -33.28 -29.08
C ARG A 27 -9.38 -33.45 -27.64
N PRO A 28 -8.85 -34.63 -27.28
CA PRO A 28 -8.40 -34.92 -25.92
C PRO A 28 -7.18 -34.06 -25.54
N GLY A 29 -7.15 -33.67 -24.26
CA GLY A 29 -6.23 -32.68 -23.71
C GLY A 29 -4.76 -33.03 -23.87
N LYS A 30 -3.98 -32.07 -24.35
CA LYS A 30 -2.52 -32.05 -24.12
C LYS A 30 -2.31 -31.87 -22.62
N GLU A 31 -1.64 -32.83 -21.97
CA GLU A 31 -1.00 -32.58 -20.68
C GLU A 31 -0.20 -31.28 -20.79
N LYS A 32 -0.50 -30.30 -19.93
CA LYS A 32 0.22 -29.01 -19.95
C LYS A 32 1.66 -29.29 -19.54
N GLU A 33 2.57 -29.17 -20.51
CA GLU A 33 4.02 -29.33 -20.34
C GLU A 33 4.51 -28.50 -19.13
N ILE A 34 5.12 -29.17 -18.15
CA ILE A 34 5.58 -28.56 -16.90
C ILE A 34 6.80 -27.69 -17.20
N PHE A 35 6.73 -26.40 -16.87
CA PHE A 35 7.86 -25.47 -17.02
C PHE A 35 8.90 -25.72 -15.90
N THR A 36 10.12 -26.09 -16.29
CA THR A 36 11.19 -26.50 -15.34
C THR A 36 12.24 -25.41 -15.11
N SER A 37 13.03 -25.54 -14.03
CA SER A 37 14.17 -24.64 -13.76
C SER A 37 15.26 -24.72 -14.83
N ILE A 38 15.50 -25.90 -15.41
CA ILE A 38 16.47 -26.10 -16.50
C ILE A 38 16.02 -25.35 -17.75
N GLU A 39 14.75 -25.51 -18.13
CA GLU A 39 14.17 -24.78 -19.27
C GLU A 39 14.25 -23.27 -19.04
N PHE A 40 13.97 -22.80 -17.82
CA PHE A 40 14.10 -21.38 -17.48
C PHE A 40 15.52 -20.86 -17.68
N ILE A 41 16.54 -21.56 -17.14
CA ILE A 41 17.95 -21.17 -17.28
C ILE A 41 18.37 -21.11 -18.76
N GLN A 42 17.97 -22.10 -19.57
CA GLN A 42 18.25 -22.12 -21.00
C GLN A 42 17.63 -20.91 -21.72
N LEU A 43 16.38 -20.57 -21.40
CA LEU A 43 15.71 -19.41 -21.99
C LEU A 43 16.39 -18.09 -21.61
N LEU A 44 16.93 -17.95 -20.39
CA LEU A 44 17.64 -16.72 -19.97
C LEU A 44 18.97 -16.50 -20.68
N GLN A 45 19.63 -17.57 -21.10
CA GLN A 45 20.88 -17.50 -21.88
C GLN A 45 20.62 -17.02 -23.31
N ASP A 46 19.45 -17.33 -23.87
CA ASP A 46 19.07 -16.93 -25.22
C ASP A 46 18.74 -15.41 -25.29
N PRO A 47 19.41 -14.63 -26.16
CA PRO A 47 19.22 -13.19 -26.27
C PRO A 47 17.84 -12.77 -26.80
N VAL A 48 17.12 -13.67 -27.47
CA VAL A 48 15.78 -13.44 -28.02
C VAL A 48 14.70 -13.97 -27.09
N LEU A 49 14.92 -15.13 -26.47
CA LEU A 49 13.89 -15.84 -25.70
C LEU A 49 13.86 -15.50 -24.20
N TYR A 50 14.86 -14.80 -23.65
CA TYR A 50 14.89 -14.52 -22.20
C TYR A 50 13.64 -13.81 -21.69
N VAL A 51 13.05 -12.90 -22.46
CA VAL A 51 11.80 -12.20 -22.10
C VAL A 51 10.66 -13.21 -21.91
N LYS A 52 10.55 -14.20 -22.81
CA LYS A 52 9.57 -15.28 -22.72
C LYS A 52 9.85 -16.19 -21.52
N GLY A 53 11.13 -16.45 -21.23
CA GLY A 53 11.55 -17.17 -20.03
C GLY A 53 11.08 -16.51 -18.74
N LEU A 54 11.34 -15.22 -18.56
CA LEU A 54 10.90 -14.44 -17.40
C LEU A 54 9.37 -14.45 -17.26
N GLN A 55 8.63 -14.27 -18.37
CA GLN A 55 7.17 -14.31 -18.37
C GLN A 55 6.62 -15.69 -17.94
N ARG A 56 7.18 -16.78 -18.49
CA ARG A 56 6.77 -18.15 -18.14
C ARG A 56 7.09 -18.46 -16.68
N PHE A 57 8.22 -18.00 -16.16
CA PHE A 57 8.57 -18.15 -14.75
C PHE A 57 7.57 -17.45 -13.82
N CYS A 58 7.27 -16.17 -14.06
CA CYS A 58 6.29 -15.43 -13.26
C CYS A 58 4.86 -16.01 -13.41
N GLN A 59 4.52 -16.58 -14.56
CA GLN A 59 3.25 -17.28 -14.75
C GLN A 59 3.21 -18.58 -13.96
N ALA A 60 4.22 -19.44 -14.09
CA ALA A 60 4.29 -20.71 -13.37
C ALA A 60 4.27 -20.49 -11.85
N SER A 61 5.00 -19.49 -11.32
CA SER A 61 4.95 -19.17 -9.90
C SER A 61 3.57 -18.70 -9.44
N ARG A 62 2.80 -17.98 -10.27
CA ARG A 62 1.43 -17.57 -9.94
C ARG A 62 0.50 -18.78 -9.92
N LEU A 63 0.56 -19.62 -10.95
CA LEU A 63 -0.22 -20.86 -10.99
C LEU A 63 0.06 -21.78 -9.79
N PHE A 64 1.31 -21.84 -9.32
CA PHE A 64 1.67 -22.58 -8.11
C PHE A 64 1.02 -21.97 -6.86
N ARG A 65 1.10 -20.64 -6.69
CA ARG A 65 0.46 -19.93 -5.57
C ARG A 65 -1.06 -20.15 -5.53
N ASP A 66 -1.68 -20.16 -6.69
CA ASP A 66 -3.12 -20.37 -6.85
C ASP A 66 -3.50 -21.86 -6.74
N SER A 67 -2.56 -22.73 -6.38
CA SER A 67 -2.73 -24.19 -6.25
C SER A 67 -3.23 -24.88 -7.53
N ILE A 68 -3.00 -24.28 -8.70
CA ILE A 68 -3.37 -24.81 -10.01
C ILE A 68 -2.35 -25.85 -10.49
N ILE A 69 -1.06 -25.65 -10.15
CA ILE A 69 0.02 -26.61 -10.41
C ILE A 69 0.74 -26.94 -9.11
N THR A 70 1.30 -28.15 -9.04
CA THR A 70 2.05 -28.63 -7.87
C THR A 70 3.55 -28.35 -7.96
N HIS A 71 4.07 -28.08 -9.17
CA HIS A 71 5.49 -27.83 -9.37
C HIS A 71 5.87 -26.41 -8.93
N ASP A 72 6.74 -26.32 -7.93
CA ASP A 72 7.29 -25.07 -7.42
C ASP A 72 8.54 -24.66 -8.19
N VAL A 73 8.34 -23.95 -9.30
CA VAL A 73 9.44 -23.49 -10.16
C VAL A 73 10.43 -22.56 -9.43
N VAL A 74 9.96 -21.80 -8.44
CA VAL A 74 10.82 -20.87 -7.69
C VAL A 74 11.79 -21.66 -6.83
N LYS A 75 11.27 -22.59 -6.02
CA LYS A 75 12.11 -23.49 -5.20
C LYS A 75 13.06 -24.31 -6.06
N ALA A 76 12.57 -24.87 -7.17
CA ALA A 76 13.39 -25.63 -8.10
C ALA A 76 14.53 -24.80 -8.70
N TYR A 77 14.26 -23.54 -9.07
CA TYR A 77 15.28 -22.64 -9.62
C TYR A 77 16.34 -22.26 -8.59
N ILE A 78 15.96 -21.75 -7.43
CA ILE A 78 16.93 -21.29 -6.41
C ILE A 78 17.75 -22.44 -5.82
N SER A 79 17.24 -23.68 -5.87
CA SER A 79 18.00 -24.86 -5.46
C SER A 79 19.17 -25.19 -6.41
N VAL A 80 19.07 -24.79 -7.67
CA VAL A 80 20.10 -25.06 -8.70
C VAL A 80 20.96 -23.81 -8.97
N SER A 81 20.38 -22.62 -8.94
CA SER A 81 21.09 -21.34 -9.13
C SER A 81 20.77 -20.37 -7.98
N PRO A 82 21.38 -20.55 -6.79
CA PRO A 82 21.12 -19.70 -5.62
C PRO A 82 21.59 -18.25 -5.83
N GLU A 83 22.62 -18.03 -6.65
CA GLU A 83 23.14 -16.69 -6.93
C GLU A 83 22.30 -15.89 -7.94
N CYS A 84 21.26 -16.51 -8.52
CA CYS A 84 20.36 -15.91 -9.51
C CYS A 84 21.06 -15.18 -10.66
N SER A 85 22.29 -15.59 -11.01
CA SER A 85 23.19 -14.82 -11.87
C SER A 85 22.66 -14.67 -13.30
N GLU A 86 21.86 -15.63 -13.77
CA GLU A 86 21.22 -15.56 -15.09
C GLU A 86 20.22 -14.41 -15.17
N ILE A 87 19.46 -14.16 -14.09
CA ILE A 87 18.47 -13.08 -14.05
C ILE A 87 19.17 -11.72 -13.98
N PHE A 88 20.24 -11.59 -13.18
CA PHE A 88 21.03 -10.36 -13.13
C PHE A 88 21.69 -10.03 -14.48
N LYS A 89 22.18 -11.04 -15.21
CA LYS A 89 22.69 -10.84 -16.58
C LYS A 89 21.63 -10.25 -17.52
N CYS A 90 20.32 -10.48 -17.29
CA CYS A 90 19.27 -9.87 -18.10
C CYS A 90 19.17 -8.35 -17.93
N ILE A 91 19.54 -7.80 -16.77
CA ILE A 91 19.54 -6.35 -16.54
C ILE A 91 20.88 -5.70 -16.89
N GLU A 92 21.99 -6.45 -16.78
CA GLU A 92 23.37 -5.99 -17.08
C GLU A 92 23.65 -5.83 -18.59
N LYS A 93 22.81 -6.38 -19.48
CA LYS A 93 22.98 -6.42 -20.96
C LYS A 93 22.93 -5.05 -21.69
N GLY A 94 23.13 -3.91 -21.01
CA GLY A 94 23.19 -2.58 -21.63
C GLY A 94 21.84 -1.87 -21.72
N LYS A 95 21.47 -1.29 -22.89
CA LYS A 95 20.20 -0.53 -23.09
C LYS A 95 18.97 -1.45 -23.06
N THR A 96 18.62 -1.91 -21.87
CA THR A 96 17.42 -2.70 -21.61
C THR A 96 16.18 -1.79 -21.60
N SER A 97 15.12 -2.16 -22.32
CA SER A 97 13.88 -1.37 -22.33
C SER A 97 13.23 -1.37 -20.93
N SER A 98 12.51 -0.30 -20.57
CA SER A 98 11.81 -0.23 -19.28
C SER A 98 10.84 -1.39 -19.05
N MET A 99 10.26 -1.95 -20.12
CA MET A 99 9.39 -3.14 -20.06
C MET A 99 10.17 -4.42 -19.72
N ASN A 100 11.41 -4.55 -20.18
CA ASN A 100 12.24 -5.71 -19.85
C ASN A 100 12.78 -5.61 -18.43
N VAL A 101 13.19 -4.41 -17.98
CA VAL A 101 13.55 -4.15 -16.58
C VAL A 101 12.39 -4.49 -15.64
N CYS A 102 11.18 -4.08 -16.00
CA CYS A 102 9.96 -4.44 -15.27
C CYS A 102 9.78 -5.95 -15.09
N LEU A 103 10.02 -6.77 -16.12
CA LEU A 103 9.91 -8.22 -16.02
C LEU A 103 10.99 -8.84 -15.13
N VAL A 104 12.21 -8.31 -15.19
CA VAL A 104 13.30 -8.70 -14.30
C VAL A 104 12.94 -8.40 -12.84
N PHE A 105 12.44 -7.20 -12.55
CA PHE A 105 12.02 -6.82 -11.19
C PHE A 105 10.80 -7.60 -10.69
N GLU A 106 9.85 -7.95 -11.55
CA GLU A 106 8.75 -8.86 -11.17
C GLU A 106 9.27 -10.27 -10.85
N THR A 107 10.31 -10.72 -11.55
CA THR A 107 10.97 -12.01 -11.29
C THR A 107 11.70 -11.98 -9.95
N PHE A 108 12.45 -10.90 -9.66
CA PHE A 108 13.08 -10.70 -8.36
C PHE A 108 12.05 -10.63 -7.23
N PHE A 109 10.98 -9.86 -7.38
CA PHE A 109 9.87 -9.84 -6.43
C PHE A 109 9.31 -11.25 -6.16
N THR A 110 9.12 -12.04 -7.23
CA THR A 110 8.59 -13.40 -7.13
C THR A 110 9.49 -14.30 -6.29
N ILE A 111 10.81 -14.19 -6.45
CA ILE A 111 11.79 -14.96 -5.66
C ILE A 111 11.85 -14.44 -4.23
N LEU A 112 12.05 -13.12 -4.05
CA LEU A 112 12.18 -12.48 -2.75
C LEU A 112 10.96 -12.71 -1.86
N LEU A 113 9.75 -12.62 -2.41
CA LEU A 113 8.54 -12.89 -1.65
C LEU A 113 8.48 -14.34 -1.11
N ARG A 114 9.10 -15.29 -1.79
CA ARG A 114 9.18 -16.69 -1.33
C ARG A 114 10.30 -16.87 -0.30
N THR A 115 11.48 -16.28 -0.53
CA THR A 115 12.64 -16.37 0.37
C THR A 115 12.47 -15.61 1.67
N GLY A 116 11.65 -14.55 1.70
CA GLY A 116 11.25 -13.84 2.92
C GLY A 116 9.97 -14.39 3.54
N GLY A 117 9.39 -15.44 2.94
CA GLY A 117 8.12 -16.04 3.35
C GLY A 117 8.26 -17.54 3.57
N ASN A 118 7.51 -18.33 2.82
CA ASN A 118 7.41 -19.77 3.03
C ASN A 118 8.67 -20.59 2.72
N LEU A 119 9.71 -20.01 2.11
CA LEU A 119 11.00 -20.66 1.88
C LEU A 119 12.13 -20.11 2.77
N ALA A 120 11.82 -19.20 3.71
CA ALA A 120 12.82 -18.52 4.52
C ALA A 120 13.72 -19.46 5.33
N GLU A 121 13.17 -20.53 5.88
CA GLU A 121 13.91 -21.50 6.70
C GLU A 121 15.15 -22.08 5.99
N THR A 122 15.06 -22.31 4.67
CA THR A 122 16.16 -22.88 3.89
C THR A 122 16.86 -21.86 3.00
N TYR A 123 16.15 -20.85 2.51
CA TYR A 123 16.62 -19.96 1.43
C TYR A 123 16.66 -18.47 1.80
N ALA A 124 16.59 -18.10 3.08
CA ALA A 124 16.72 -16.69 3.48
C ALA A 124 18.02 -16.03 2.97
N SER A 125 19.15 -16.75 3.00
CA SER A 125 20.44 -16.24 2.52
C SER A 125 20.44 -15.85 1.04
N VAL A 126 19.70 -16.58 0.20
CA VAL A 126 19.51 -16.25 -1.23
C VAL A 126 18.84 -14.88 -1.35
N GLY A 127 17.77 -14.65 -0.60
CA GLY A 127 17.06 -13.37 -0.61
C GLY A 127 17.91 -12.20 -0.14
N VAL A 128 18.69 -12.39 0.93
CA VAL A 128 19.63 -11.38 1.45
C VAL A 128 20.70 -11.03 0.42
N SER A 129 21.34 -12.04 -0.19
CA SER A 129 22.35 -11.84 -1.24
C SER A 129 21.78 -11.10 -2.46
N MET A 130 20.56 -11.45 -2.89
CA MET A 130 19.87 -10.74 -3.96
C MET A 130 19.63 -9.27 -3.62
N CYS A 131 19.14 -8.97 -2.40
CA CYS A 131 18.89 -7.59 -1.98
C CYS A 131 20.16 -6.74 -2.08
N ARG A 132 21.27 -7.24 -1.53
CA ARG A 132 22.56 -6.54 -1.55
C ARG A 132 23.06 -6.31 -2.96
N ARG A 133 22.99 -7.32 -3.83
CA ARG A 133 23.42 -7.17 -5.22
C ARG A 133 22.59 -6.12 -5.98
N ILE A 134 21.28 -6.07 -5.76
CA ILE A 134 20.40 -5.04 -6.34
C ILE A 134 20.84 -3.64 -5.87
N LEU A 135 21.06 -3.46 -4.57
CA LEU A 135 21.43 -2.16 -3.98
C LEU A 135 22.86 -1.72 -4.35
N GLN A 136 23.80 -2.65 -4.53
CA GLN A 136 25.18 -2.32 -4.85
C GLN A 136 25.41 -2.02 -6.34
N ALA A 137 24.70 -2.73 -7.24
CA ALA A 137 25.00 -2.70 -8.67
C ALA A 137 23.88 -2.15 -9.56
N HIS A 138 22.63 -2.04 -9.06
CA HIS A 138 21.45 -1.78 -9.91
C HIS A 138 20.55 -0.63 -9.42
N LEU A 139 21.06 0.28 -8.57
CA LEU A 139 20.30 1.45 -8.11
C LEU A 139 19.86 2.36 -9.26
N ARG A 140 20.67 2.49 -10.32
CA ARG A 140 20.33 3.34 -11.46
C ARG A 140 19.08 2.83 -12.17
N GLU A 141 19.02 1.53 -12.43
CA GLU A 141 17.89 0.87 -13.08
C GLU A 141 16.66 0.90 -12.17
N LEU A 142 16.86 0.74 -10.86
CA LEU A 142 15.80 0.86 -9.85
C LEU A 142 15.16 2.26 -9.88
N TYR A 143 15.96 3.33 -9.76
CA TYR A 143 15.43 4.70 -9.86
C TYR A 143 14.85 5.01 -11.25
N GLY A 144 15.46 4.46 -12.30
CA GLY A 144 14.96 4.54 -13.67
C GLY A 144 13.54 3.97 -13.80
N ALA A 145 13.28 2.81 -13.18
CA ALA A 145 11.97 2.15 -13.19
C ALA A 145 10.93 2.86 -12.30
N LEU A 146 11.35 3.45 -11.17
CA LEU A 146 10.48 4.24 -10.28
C LEU A 146 10.06 5.60 -10.83
N SER A 147 10.64 6.06 -11.95
CA SER A 147 10.29 7.34 -12.55
C SER A 147 8.80 7.40 -12.91
N LEU A 148 8.11 8.47 -12.50
CA LEU A 148 6.71 8.74 -12.88
C LEU A 148 6.49 8.97 -14.39
N ARG A 149 7.57 9.06 -15.18
CA ARG A 149 7.48 9.04 -16.64
C ARG A 149 7.12 7.66 -17.18
N ASN A 150 7.32 6.62 -16.38
CA ASN A 150 6.96 5.25 -16.75
C ASN A 150 5.48 4.98 -16.46
N PRO A 151 4.85 4.06 -17.21
CA PRO A 151 3.50 3.60 -16.88
C PRO A 151 3.49 2.78 -15.58
N ALA A 152 2.35 2.74 -14.89
CA ALA A 152 2.16 2.01 -13.63
C ALA A 152 2.65 0.55 -13.69
N LYS A 153 2.45 -0.13 -14.83
CA LYS A 153 2.93 -1.50 -15.06
C LYS A 153 4.44 -1.71 -14.89
N VAL A 154 5.25 -0.65 -15.02
CA VAL A 154 6.71 -0.68 -14.80
C VAL A 154 7.05 -0.29 -13.35
N ILE A 155 6.35 0.69 -12.79
CA ILE A 155 6.62 1.20 -11.44
C ILE A 155 6.24 0.16 -10.37
N VAL A 156 5.06 -0.47 -10.52
CA VAL A 156 4.49 -1.38 -9.51
C VAL A 156 5.39 -2.57 -9.18
N PRO A 157 5.95 -3.33 -10.16
CA PRO A 157 6.87 -4.42 -9.87
C PRO A 157 8.10 -3.96 -9.07
N THR A 158 8.60 -2.74 -9.34
CA THR A 158 9.73 -2.17 -8.61
C THR A 158 9.38 -1.90 -7.14
N LEU A 159 8.21 -1.31 -6.87
CA LEU A 159 7.73 -1.08 -5.49
C LEU A 159 7.47 -2.38 -4.74
N ARG A 160 6.93 -3.39 -5.42
CA ARG A 160 6.73 -4.73 -4.84
C ARG A 160 8.04 -5.42 -4.50
N MET A 161 9.02 -5.33 -5.42
CA MET A 161 10.36 -5.83 -5.18
C MET A 161 10.96 -5.15 -3.94
N LEU A 162 10.94 -3.82 -3.87
CA LEU A 162 11.38 -3.06 -2.68
C LEU A 162 10.68 -3.51 -1.39
N THR A 163 9.35 -3.70 -1.44
CA THR A 163 8.58 -4.22 -0.30
C THR A 163 9.09 -5.60 0.12
N SER A 164 9.27 -6.52 -0.84
CA SER A 164 9.80 -7.87 -0.56
C SER A 164 11.25 -7.89 -0.09
N MET A 165 12.07 -6.89 -0.47
CA MET A 165 13.44 -6.73 0.05
C MET A 165 13.42 -6.38 1.52
N VAL A 166 12.58 -5.42 1.94
CA VAL A 166 12.41 -5.05 3.36
C VAL A 166 11.89 -6.25 4.17
N MET A 167 10.99 -7.04 3.58
CA MET A 167 10.44 -8.25 4.20
C MET A 167 11.44 -9.41 4.33
N GLN A 168 12.67 -9.32 3.79
CA GLN A 168 13.68 -10.37 4.05
C GLN A 168 14.16 -10.38 5.51
N GLY A 169 14.07 -9.25 6.20
CA GLY A 169 14.52 -9.11 7.59
C GLY A 169 15.09 -7.72 7.88
N SER A 170 15.42 -7.49 9.15
CA SER A 170 15.93 -6.20 9.64
C SER A 170 17.20 -5.74 8.93
N GLU A 171 18.10 -6.67 8.58
CA GLU A 171 19.34 -6.38 7.86
C GLU A 171 19.06 -5.79 6.47
N CYS A 172 18.18 -6.43 5.69
CA CYS A 172 17.80 -5.91 4.38
C CYS A 172 16.97 -4.63 4.48
N ALA A 173 16.13 -4.48 5.52
CA ALA A 173 15.43 -3.22 5.77
C ALA A 173 16.44 -2.08 5.99
N ASN A 174 17.49 -2.32 6.77
CA ASN A 174 18.57 -1.35 6.99
C ASN A 174 19.35 -1.03 5.70
N ASP A 175 19.73 -2.07 4.94
CA ASP A 175 20.42 -1.90 3.64
C ASP A 175 19.58 -1.02 2.68
N VAL A 176 18.25 -1.22 2.64
CA VAL A 176 17.32 -0.44 1.83
C VAL A 176 17.28 1.02 2.31
N VAL A 177 17.12 1.28 3.61
CA VAL A 177 17.05 2.65 4.15
C VAL A 177 18.36 3.42 3.93
N THR A 178 19.50 2.75 4.05
CA THR A 178 20.82 3.37 3.91
C THR A 178 21.19 3.64 2.45
N SER A 179 20.74 2.78 1.52
CA SER A 179 21.08 2.88 0.10
C SER A 179 20.13 3.79 -0.70
N LEU A 180 18.87 3.91 -0.27
CA LEU A 180 17.84 4.70 -0.98
C LEU A 180 17.62 6.06 -0.32
N ASP A 181 17.56 7.10 -1.13
CA ASP A 181 17.05 8.42 -0.72
C ASP A 181 15.53 8.36 -0.52
N LEU A 182 15.11 7.91 0.67
CA LEU A 182 13.69 7.81 1.04
C LEU A 182 13.01 9.17 1.12
N GLY A 183 13.75 10.22 1.51
CA GLY A 183 13.26 11.60 1.53
C GLY A 183 13.28 12.29 0.16
N GLY A 184 13.70 11.58 -0.88
CA GLY A 184 13.88 12.10 -2.22
C GLY A 184 12.56 12.42 -2.93
N LYS A 185 12.66 13.31 -3.93
CA LYS A 185 11.51 13.74 -4.74
C LYS A 185 10.75 12.58 -5.40
N VAL A 186 11.45 11.49 -5.75
CA VAL A 186 10.84 10.31 -6.37
C VAL A 186 9.83 9.67 -5.41
N MET A 187 10.23 9.44 -4.16
CA MET A 187 9.36 8.80 -3.16
C MET A 187 8.15 9.68 -2.83
N THR A 188 8.36 10.97 -2.61
CA THR A 188 7.27 11.91 -2.35
C THR A 188 6.28 11.97 -3.52
N ALA A 189 6.76 11.85 -4.76
CA ALA A 189 5.91 11.87 -5.93
C ALA A 189 5.10 10.56 -6.09
N LEU A 190 5.71 9.41 -5.77
CA LEU A 190 5.04 8.10 -5.74
C LEU A 190 3.94 8.05 -4.68
N ALA A 191 4.20 8.62 -3.50
CA ALA A 191 3.19 8.75 -2.44
C ALA A 191 1.94 9.48 -2.95
N LYS A 192 2.12 10.54 -3.75
CA LYS A 192 1.02 11.37 -4.27
C LYS A 192 0.42 10.86 -5.58
N TYR A 193 0.83 9.69 -6.06
CA TYR A 193 0.38 9.18 -7.34
C TYR A 193 -1.14 9.00 -7.35
N GLN A 194 -1.80 9.55 -8.37
CA GLN A 194 -3.20 9.31 -8.66
C GLN A 194 -3.32 8.79 -10.10
N PRO A 195 -4.04 7.67 -10.33
CA PRO A 195 -4.26 7.19 -11.68
C PRO A 195 -5.08 8.21 -12.47
N ALA A 196 -4.82 8.30 -13.77
CA ALA A 196 -5.68 9.10 -14.66
C ALA A 196 -7.12 8.52 -14.65
N PRO A 197 -8.17 9.34 -14.84
CA PRO A 197 -9.57 8.91 -14.76
C PRO A 197 -9.90 7.69 -15.63
N LYS A 198 -9.23 7.55 -16.78
CA LYS A 198 -9.40 6.42 -17.72
C LYS A 198 -8.86 5.08 -17.19
N HIS A 199 -8.13 5.09 -16.08
CA HIS A 199 -7.44 3.95 -15.50
C HIS A 199 -7.87 3.65 -14.05
N GLU A 200 -8.93 4.30 -13.55
CA GLU A 200 -9.43 4.10 -12.17
C GLU A 200 -9.86 2.66 -11.88
N LYS A 201 -10.27 1.88 -12.89
CA LYS A 201 -10.64 0.45 -12.74
C LYS A 201 -9.44 -0.50 -12.61
N GLN A 202 -8.26 0.01 -12.28
CA GLN A 202 -7.08 -0.81 -12.02
C GLN A 202 -7.23 -1.49 -10.65
N GLY A 203 -7.15 -2.83 -10.62
CA GLY A 203 -7.22 -3.59 -9.38
C GLY A 203 -6.10 -3.23 -8.39
N ALA A 204 -6.23 -3.65 -7.14
CA ALA A 204 -5.25 -3.40 -6.07
C ALA A 204 -3.80 -3.78 -6.47
N SER A 205 -3.65 -4.74 -7.38
CA SER A 205 -2.37 -5.23 -7.89
C SER A 205 -1.72 -4.32 -8.95
N THR A 206 -2.35 -3.24 -9.39
CA THR A 206 -1.79 -2.31 -10.38
C THR A 206 -1.79 -0.86 -9.90
N ASN A 207 -2.27 -0.62 -8.67
CA ASN A 207 -2.27 0.69 -8.04
C ASN A 207 -0.89 1.05 -7.45
N VAL A 208 -0.24 2.07 -8.03
CA VAL A 208 1.08 2.58 -7.59
C VAL A 208 1.03 3.10 -6.16
N ARG A 209 0.01 3.89 -5.80
CA ARG A 209 -0.12 4.47 -4.46
C ARG A 209 -0.27 3.37 -3.41
N LEU A 210 -1.10 2.36 -3.67
CA LEU A 210 -1.24 1.21 -2.77
C LEU A 210 0.08 0.45 -2.58
N CYS A 211 0.82 0.21 -3.67
CA CYS A 211 2.13 -0.43 -3.58
C CYS A 211 3.14 0.43 -2.80
N PHE A 212 3.07 1.75 -2.92
CA PHE A 212 3.89 2.66 -2.13
C PHE A 212 3.53 2.61 -0.63
N VAL A 213 2.24 2.62 -0.28
CA VAL A 213 1.79 2.48 1.11
C VAL A 213 2.25 1.14 1.70
N ARG A 214 2.18 0.05 0.94
CA ARG A 214 2.70 -1.27 1.35
C ARG A 214 4.21 -1.26 1.57
N PHE A 215 4.97 -0.53 0.74
CA PHE A 215 6.41 -0.35 0.94
C PHE A 215 6.72 0.44 2.22
N VAL A 216 5.93 1.47 2.56
CA VAL A 216 6.06 2.16 3.85
C VAL A 216 5.73 1.21 5.00
N LEU A 217 4.61 0.48 4.91
CA LEU A 217 4.15 -0.46 5.93
C LEU A 217 5.15 -1.60 6.18
N SER A 218 5.89 -2.07 5.17
CA SER A 218 6.89 -3.12 5.37
C SER A 218 7.98 -2.73 6.38
N PHE A 219 8.31 -1.44 6.51
CA PHE A 219 9.24 -0.98 7.54
C PHE A 219 8.65 -1.05 8.95
N PHE A 220 7.34 -0.90 9.11
CA PHE A 220 6.67 -0.99 10.41
C PHE A 220 6.61 -2.44 10.91
N MET A 221 6.74 -3.40 10.01
CA MET A 221 6.81 -4.82 10.32
C MET A 221 8.25 -5.28 10.62
N SER A 222 9.25 -4.40 10.43
CA SER A 222 10.63 -4.68 10.87
C SER A 222 10.74 -4.47 12.38
N ASP A 223 11.37 -5.40 13.09
CA ASP A 223 11.60 -5.31 14.52
C ASP A 223 12.79 -4.39 14.89
N ASP A 224 13.50 -3.83 13.90
CA ASP A 224 14.61 -2.91 14.15
C ASP A 224 14.17 -1.47 14.37
N VAL A 225 14.31 -1.03 15.61
CA VAL A 225 13.94 0.31 16.07
C VAL A 225 14.79 1.39 15.41
N GLU A 226 16.07 1.12 15.11
CA GLU A 226 16.95 2.15 14.54
C GLU A 226 16.61 2.42 13.06
N THR A 227 16.40 1.37 12.28
CA THR A 227 15.85 1.47 10.92
C THR A 227 14.51 2.21 10.94
N LEU A 228 13.61 1.90 11.88
CA LEU A 228 12.32 2.59 11.98
C LEU A 228 12.47 4.08 12.30
N LYS A 229 13.41 4.48 13.16
CA LYS A 229 13.71 5.91 13.40
C LYS A 229 14.17 6.62 12.13
N GLN A 230 15.08 6.02 11.37
CA GLN A 230 15.59 6.60 10.12
C GLN A 230 14.46 6.78 9.09
N VAL A 231 13.57 5.78 8.95
CA VAL A 231 12.38 5.84 8.11
C VAL A 231 11.45 7.01 8.52
N LEU A 232 11.26 7.22 9.82
CA LEU A 232 10.43 8.31 10.34
C LEU A 232 11.07 9.70 10.15
N GLU A 233 12.41 9.76 10.07
CA GLU A 233 13.14 11.00 9.84
C GLU A 233 13.23 11.40 8.36
N ALA A 234 12.99 10.45 7.44
CA ALA A 234 12.95 10.69 6.01
C ALA A 234 11.71 11.52 5.62
N ARG A 235 11.89 12.85 5.54
CA ARG A 235 10.83 13.79 5.16
C ARG A 235 10.33 13.54 3.74
N GLY A 236 9.02 13.56 3.55
CA GLY A 236 8.38 13.28 2.28
C GLY A 236 8.23 11.78 1.99
N PHE A 237 8.46 10.91 2.98
CA PHE A 237 8.26 9.47 2.88
C PHE A 237 6.99 9.03 3.63
N VAL A 238 7.06 8.87 4.95
CA VAL A 238 5.92 8.46 5.78
C VAL A 238 4.85 9.56 5.84
N ASP A 239 5.26 10.81 6.07
CA ASP A 239 4.35 11.97 6.14
C ASP A 239 3.61 12.20 4.80
N ALA A 240 4.20 11.81 3.68
CA ALA A 240 3.58 11.98 2.38
C ALA A 240 2.36 11.06 2.15
N VAL A 241 2.24 9.95 2.90
CA VAL A 241 1.08 9.05 2.82
C VAL A 241 -0.19 9.75 3.32
N PHE A 242 -0.10 10.50 4.41
CA PHE A 242 -1.24 11.13 5.10
C PHE A 242 -2.12 11.97 4.18
N ARG A 243 -1.51 12.79 3.32
CA ARG A 243 -2.23 13.72 2.42
C ARG A 243 -3.19 13.06 1.43
N GLY A 244 -3.06 11.76 1.19
CA GLY A 244 -3.99 11.04 0.33
C GLY A 244 -4.90 10.07 1.07
N LEU A 245 -4.74 9.90 2.40
CA LEU A 245 -5.61 9.02 3.20
C LEU A 245 -7.10 9.36 3.04
N PRO A 246 -7.53 10.63 3.00
CA PRO A 246 -8.95 10.96 2.79
C PRO A 246 -9.53 10.45 1.46
N LYS A 247 -8.68 10.08 0.50
CA LYS A 247 -9.07 9.54 -0.82
C LYS A 247 -8.82 8.04 -0.96
N ASP A 248 -8.19 7.43 0.04
CA ASP A 248 -7.89 6.01 0.02
C ASP A 248 -9.12 5.18 0.41
N PRO A 249 -9.18 3.91 -0.01
CA PRO A 249 -10.23 3.01 0.42
C PRO A 249 -10.06 2.64 1.91
N ALA A 250 -11.16 2.19 2.54
CA ALA A 250 -11.20 1.88 3.97
C ALA A 250 -10.09 0.90 4.39
N SER A 251 -9.83 -0.14 3.59
CA SER A 251 -8.82 -1.17 3.88
C SER A 251 -7.41 -0.58 4.05
N VAL A 252 -7.07 0.42 3.23
CA VAL A 252 -5.76 1.08 3.20
C VAL A 252 -5.62 2.04 4.37
N ILE A 253 -6.66 2.82 4.66
CA ILE A 253 -6.70 3.69 5.84
C ILE A 253 -6.53 2.85 7.10
N HIS A 254 -7.28 1.75 7.20
CA HIS A 254 -7.27 0.86 8.36
C HIS A 254 -5.89 0.28 8.62
N ILE A 255 -5.28 -0.38 7.63
CA ILE A 255 -3.98 -1.04 7.81
C ILE A 255 -2.86 -0.02 8.07
N PHE A 256 -2.90 1.15 7.43
CA PHE A 256 -1.88 2.18 7.61
C PHE A 256 -1.95 2.82 9.00
N LEU A 257 -3.11 3.34 9.41
CA LEU A 257 -3.26 4.02 10.70
C LEU A 257 -3.09 3.05 11.87
N SER A 258 -3.64 1.83 11.77
CA SER A 258 -3.48 0.82 12.83
C SER A 258 -2.02 0.37 12.96
N GLY A 259 -1.35 0.12 11.84
CA GLY A 259 0.07 -0.25 11.81
C GLY A 259 0.95 0.85 12.40
N LEU A 260 0.73 2.11 12.01
CA LEU A 260 1.47 3.24 12.55
C LEU A 260 1.17 3.48 14.04
N LEU A 261 -0.09 3.32 14.46
CA LEU A 261 -0.50 3.47 15.85
C LEU A 261 0.19 2.45 16.76
N ASP A 262 0.16 1.16 16.40
CA ASP A 262 0.76 0.09 17.18
C ASP A 262 2.30 0.16 17.15
N LYS A 263 2.88 0.19 15.96
CA LYS A 263 4.33 0.00 15.76
C LYS A 263 5.14 1.26 16.03
N VAL A 264 4.55 2.45 15.91
CA VAL A 264 5.24 3.73 16.09
C VAL A 264 4.68 4.53 17.27
N ILE A 265 3.39 4.87 17.26
CA ILE A 265 2.84 5.81 18.25
C ILE A 265 2.83 5.20 19.64
N LYS A 266 2.33 3.98 19.83
CA LYS A 266 2.29 3.30 21.14
C LYS A 266 3.63 2.67 21.54
N ASN A 267 4.57 2.56 20.61
CA ASN A 267 5.88 1.98 20.87
C ASN A 267 6.78 2.92 21.71
N LEU A 268 7.15 2.48 22.91
CA LEU A 268 8.02 3.22 23.85
C LEU A 268 9.48 3.28 23.41
N LYS A 269 9.92 2.35 22.57
CA LYS A 269 11.30 2.32 22.05
C LYS A 269 11.54 3.45 21.04
N ILE A 270 10.47 4.01 20.46
CA ILE A 270 10.53 5.17 19.57
C ILE A 270 10.45 6.45 20.40
N PRO A 271 11.49 7.31 20.37
CA PRO A 271 11.50 8.56 21.12
C PRO A 271 10.39 9.52 20.69
N LYS A 272 9.93 10.35 21.65
CA LYS A 272 8.96 11.42 21.37
C LYS A 272 9.42 12.36 20.26
N THR A 273 10.73 12.64 20.16
CA THR A 273 11.30 13.53 19.13
C THR A 273 11.02 13.01 17.71
N ASN A 274 11.16 11.72 17.44
CA ASN A 274 10.81 11.13 16.14
C ASN A 274 9.31 11.26 15.84
N LYS A 275 8.46 11.01 16.83
CA LYS A 275 7.00 11.15 16.70
C LYS A 275 6.59 12.60 16.44
N ILE A 276 7.23 13.57 17.10
CA ILE A 276 7.03 14.99 16.86
C ILE A 276 7.46 15.37 15.44
N LYS A 277 8.64 14.93 14.98
CA LYS A 277 9.09 15.21 13.60
C LYS A 277 8.07 14.73 12.56
N LEU A 278 7.48 13.55 12.76
CA LEU A 278 6.42 13.02 11.89
C LEU A 278 5.11 13.80 12.02
N LEU A 279 4.57 13.91 13.24
CA LEU A 279 3.22 14.45 13.47
C LEU A 279 3.15 15.98 13.33
N ALA A 280 4.25 16.69 13.54
CA ALA A 280 4.35 18.13 13.27
C ALA A 280 4.64 18.43 11.79
N ALA A 281 4.86 17.41 10.95
CA ALA A 281 5.00 17.61 9.52
C ALA A 281 3.69 18.17 8.93
N HIS A 282 3.82 18.89 7.82
CA HIS A 282 2.73 19.65 7.22
C HIS A 282 1.49 18.79 6.96
N ASP A 283 0.34 19.25 7.45
CA ASP A 283 -0.99 18.63 7.38
C ASP A 283 -1.15 17.22 7.96
N VAL A 284 -0.14 16.61 8.60
CA VAL A 284 -0.27 15.20 9.03
C VAL A 284 -1.45 15.00 9.98
N LEU A 285 -1.55 15.78 11.06
CA LEU A 285 -2.67 15.69 12.00
C LEU A 285 -4.01 16.12 11.36
N LEU A 286 -3.99 17.12 10.48
CA LEU A 286 -5.20 17.60 9.80
C LEU A 286 -5.73 16.59 8.79
N SER A 287 -4.87 15.93 8.01
CA SER A 287 -5.25 14.87 7.09
C SER A 287 -5.89 13.68 7.80
N VAL A 288 -5.51 13.38 9.05
CA VAL A 288 -6.22 12.38 9.86
C VAL A 288 -7.56 12.95 10.37
N ALA A 289 -7.61 14.21 10.78
CA ALA A 289 -8.86 14.83 11.23
C ALA A 289 -9.92 14.97 10.11
N GLU A 290 -9.49 15.16 8.86
CA GLU A 290 -10.36 15.13 7.67
C GLU A 290 -11.12 13.79 7.54
N LEU A 291 -10.57 12.71 8.11
CA LEU A 291 -11.24 11.41 8.12
C LEU A 291 -12.50 11.39 8.98
N PHE A 292 -12.72 12.36 9.87
CA PHE A 292 -13.98 12.48 10.61
C PHE A 292 -15.19 12.77 9.72
N SER A 293 -14.95 13.27 8.52
CA SER A 293 -15.95 13.49 7.47
C SER A 293 -15.79 12.54 6.29
N TRP A 294 -14.98 11.47 6.44
CA TRP A 294 -14.76 10.51 5.36
C TRP A 294 -16.06 9.77 5.04
N ASP A 295 -16.42 9.75 3.77
CA ASP A 295 -17.63 9.16 3.20
C ASP A 295 -17.29 8.20 2.03
N GLY A 296 -16.01 7.86 1.90
CA GLY A 296 -15.41 7.26 0.73
C GLY A 296 -15.77 5.81 0.44
N ASN A 297 -14.99 5.20 -0.47
CA ASN A 297 -15.25 3.86 -0.98
C ASN A 297 -14.92 2.80 0.07
N TYR A 298 -15.98 2.22 0.64
CA TYR A 298 -15.93 1.14 1.59
C TYR A 298 -15.70 -0.20 0.87
N ASP A 299 -14.50 -0.77 1.04
CA ASP A 299 -14.01 -1.99 0.37
C ASP A 299 -13.68 -3.14 1.33
N ILE A 300 -14.10 -3.04 2.60
CA ILE A 300 -13.89 -4.07 3.62
C ILE A 300 -15.22 -4.78 3.85
N ASP A 301 -15.28 -6.09 3.64
CA ASP A 301 -16.43 -6.87 4.08
C ASP A 301 -16.40 -6.92 5.63
N LEU A 302 -17.49 -6.50 6.27
CA LEU A 302 -17.64 -6.69 7.71
C LEU A 302 -17.89 -8.18 7.95
N ASP A 303 -16.82 -8.96 8.09
CA ASP A 303 -16.94 -10.27 8.72
C ASP A 303 -17.37 -10.03 10.17
N ASP A 304 -18.62 -10.36 10.46
CA ASP A 304 -19.26 -10.25 11.77
C ASP A 304 -18.52 -11.16 12.78
N GLU A 305 -17.43 -10.67 13.40
CA GLU A 305 -16.86 -11.32 14.60
C GLU A 305 -17.77 -11.18 15.84
N ASP A 306 -18.87 -10.42 15.74
CA ASP A 306 -19.95 -10.38 16.71
C ASP A 306 -21.15 -11.20 16.17
N GLU A 307 -20.99 -12.51 16.04
CA GLU A 307 -22.13 -13.44 15.92
C GLU A 307 -22.92 -13.51 17.24
N GLU A 308 -23.67 -12.46 17.58
CA GLU A 308 -24.86 -12.61 18.41
C GLU A 308 -26.00 -11.73 17.89
N LYS A 309 -26.84 -12.39 17.09
CA LYS A 309 -28.29 -12.17 16.87
C LYS A 309 -28.72 -10.93 16.06
N ASP A 310 -29.58 -11.29 15.11
CA ASP A 310 -30.67 -10.54 14.50
C ASP A 310 -30.41 -9.75 13.20
N GLN A 311 -31.11 -10.29 12.18
CA GLN A 311 -31.85 -9.62 11.11
C GLN A 311 -31.06 -8.97 9.98
N GLU A 312 -31.61 -9.14 8.77
CA GLU A 312 -31.25 -8.51 7.50
C GLU A 312 -30.62 -7.11 7.68
N LYS A 313 -29.30 -7.05 7.90
CA LYS A 313 -28.57 -5.78 7.86
C LYS A 313 -28.57 -5.35 6.40
N SER A 314 -29.40 -4.37 6.08
CA SER A 314 -29.40 -3.76 4.75
C SER A 314 -27.99 -3.28 4.41
N ALA A 315 -27.63 -3.30 3.11
CA ALA A 315 -26.31 -2.88 2.64
C ALA A 315 -25.95 -1.43 3.07
N ASP A 316 -26.95 -0.62 3.40
CA ASP A 316 -26.79 0.76 3.84
C ASP A 316 -26.35 0.88 5.32
N THR A 317 -26.88 0.00 6.19
CA THR A 317 -26.47 -0.09 7.60
C THR A 317 -25.02 -0.57 7.72
N CYS A 318 -24.61 -1.55 6.90
CA CYS A 318 -23.24 -2.07 6.87
C CYS A 318 -22.21 -0.99 6.45
N LYS A 319 -22.52 -0.20 5.41
CA LYS A 319 -21.69 0.93 4.99
C LYS A 319 -21.55 2.00 6.07
N THR A 320 -22.66 2.34 6.72
CA THR A 320 -22.68 3.34 7.80
C THR A 320 -21.82 2.89 9.00
N ALA A 321 -21.91 1.61 9.39
CA ALA A 321 -21.07 1.04 10.44
C ALA A 321 -19.58 1.05 10.05
N GLY A 322 -19.26 0.73 8.80
CA GLY A 322 -17.90 0.80 8.25
C GLY A 322 -17.30 2.20 8.26
N ILE A 323 -18.08 3.21 7.87
CA ILE A 323 -17.67 4.62 7.92
C ILE A 323 -17.38 5.06 9.36
N GLU A 324 -18.27 4.72 10.31
CA GLU A 324 -18.06 5.05 11.73
C GLU A 324 -16.79 4.37 12.29
N LYS A 325 -16.46 3.15 11.85
CA LYS A 325 -15.18 2.50 12.21
C LYS A 325 -13.96 3.30 11.75
N ILE A 326 -13.99 3.89 10.55
CA ILE A 326 -12.91 4.76 10.07
C ILE A 326 -12.84 6.05 10.88
N HIS A 327 -13.98 6.67 11.19
CA HIS A 327 -14.01 7.87 12.03
C HIS A 327 -13.46 7.60 13.43
N GLN A 328 -13.84 6.48 14.03
CA GLN A 328 -13.36 6.03 15.33
C GLN A 328 -11.86 5.71 15.29
N LEU A 329 -11.36 5.05 14.25
CA LEU A 329 -9.93 4.79 14.07
C LEU A 329 -9.12 6.09 13.96
N ALA A 330 -9.60 7.06 13.19
CA ALA A 330 -8.98 8.38 13.09
C ALA A 330 -8.96 9.10 14.44
N TYR A 331 -10.05 9.00 15.21
CA TYR A 331 -10.15 9.56 16.54
C TYR A 331 -9.15 8.91 17.49
N ASP A 332 -9.07 7.58 17.52
CA ASP A 332 -8.16 6.84 18.39
C ASP A 332 -6.71 7.13 18.04
N PHE A 333 -6.38 7.22 16.75
CA PHE A 333 -5.05 7.61 16.29
C PHE A 333 -4.67 9.00 16.82
N LEU A 334 -5.55 10.00 16.64
CA LEU A 334 -5.31 11.36 17.09
C LEU A 334 -5.28 11.48 18.60
N TYR A 335 -6.19 10.81 19.31
CA TYR A 335 -6.22 10.75 20.77
C TYR A 335 -4.91 10.21 21.31
N HIS A 336 -4.46 9.04 20.84
CA HIS A 336 -3.21 8.44 21.30
C HIS A 336 -1.95 9.23 20.90
N SER A 337 -2.02 9.96 19.79
CA SER A 337 -0.96 10.85 19.36
C SER A 337 -0.90 12.11 20.23
N CYS A 338 -2.03 12.70 20.60
CA CYS A 338 -2.11 14.05 21.15
C CYS A 338 -2.39 14.13 22.66
N CYS A 339 -3.00 13.12 23.29
CA CYS A 339 -3.45 13.22 24.68
C CYS A 339 -2.51 12.51 25.68
N PRO A 340 -2.06 11.25 25.49
CA PRO A 340 -1.21 10.58 26.49
C PRO A 340 0.21 11.15 26.57
N PHE A 341 0.70 11.37 27.79
CA PHE A 341 2.09 11.76 28.04
C PHE A 341 3.10 10.66 27.73
N LYS A 342 2.70 9.38 27.72
CA LYS A 342 3.63 8.24 27.69
C LYS A 342 4.16 7.92 26.29
N TYR A 343 3.31 7.92 25.27
CA TYR A 343 3.68 7.45 23.91
C TYR A 343 3.49 8.51 22.81
N GLY A 344 2.61 9.50 23.00
CA GLY A 344 2.31 10.56 22.03
C GLY A 344 3.23 11.78 22.11
N ILE A 345 2.80 12.89 21.52
CA ILE A 345 3.54 14.16 21.43
C ILE A 345 3.22 15.15 22.56
N ASN A 346 2.32 14.80 23.47
CA ASN A 346 2.01 15.62 24.65
C ASN A 346 3.20 15.68 25.63
N PHE A 347 3.57 16.90 26.03
CA PHE A 347 4.47 17.19 27.14
C PHE A 347 3.70 17.59 28.39
N ARG A 348 3.99 16.91 29.50
CA ARG A 348 3.37 17.20 30.78
C ARG A 348 3.76 18.60 31.26
N ASP A 349 2.77 19.46 31.40
CA ASP A 349 2.91 20.71 32.13
C ASP A 349 2.88 20.45 33.63
N LYS A 350 3.93 20.87 34.34
CA LYS A 350 4.02 20.78 35.81
C LYS A 350 3.28 21.91 36.50
N GLN A 351 2.99 23.00 35.80
CA GLN A 351 2.36 24.21 36.32
C GLN A 351 0.86 24.28 35.99
N TYR A 352 0.29 23.23 35.40
CA TYR A 352 -1.15 23.07 35.18
C TYR A 352 -1.82 24.29 34.51
N GLY A 353 -1.16 24.88 33.51
CA GLY A 353 -1.67 25.99 32.71
C GLY A 353 -1.36 27.38 33.26
N THR A 354 -0.68 27.48 34.40
CA THR A 354 -0.31 28.78 35.00
C THR A 354 1.00 29.35 34.46
N SER A 355 1.74 28.57 33.65
CA SER A 355 2.98 29.04 33.03
C SER A 355 2.69 30.04 31.91
N VAL A 356 3.59 31.01 31.73
CA VAL A 356 3.53 31.94 30.59
C VAL A 356 3.88 31.25 29.26
N ARG A 357 4.52 30.08 29.29
CA ARG A 357 5.08 29.41 28.11
C ARG A 357 4.52 28.00 27.93
N SER A 358 3.70 27.82 26.91
CA SER A 358 3.27 26.48 26.47
C SER A 358 4.44 25.66 25.91
N GLN A 359 4.49 24.38 26.29
CA GLN A 359 5.43 23.40 25.74
C GLN A 359 4.83 22.69 24.50
N ASN A 360 3.51 22.62 24.45
CA ASN A 360 2.73 21.87 23.47
C ASN A 360 2.38 22.66 22.19
N HIS A 361 3.33 23.42 21.65
CA HIS A 361 3.13 24.30 20.48
C HIS A 361 2.57 23.60 19.23
N VAL A 362 2.96 22.35 18.96
CA VAL A 362 2.42 21.54 17.85
C VAL A 362 0.93 21.27 18.06
N LEU A 363 0.54 20.93 19.29
CA LEU A 363 -0.86 20.68 19.64
C LEU A 363 -1.68 21.97 19.61
N LEU A 364 -1.11 23.10 20.06
CA LEU A 364 -1.78 24.40 19.95
C LEU A 364 -2.09 24.74 18.50
N LYS A 365 -1.11 24.61 17.60
CA LYS A 365 -1.30 24.85 16.17
C LYS A 365 -2.40 23.94 15.62
N PHE A 366 -2.32 22.65 15.91
CA PHE A 366 -3.32 21.68 15.46
C PHE A 366 -4.73 22.03 15.97
N LEU A 367 -4.88 22.43 17.24
CA LEU A 367 -6.17 22.85 17.79
C LEU A 367 -6.75 24.07 17.08
N ILE A 368 -5.90 25.06 16.77
CA ILE A 368 -6.32 26.28 16.05
C ILE A 368 -6.79 25.91 14.64
N ASP A 369 -6.05 25.05 13.95
CA ASP A 369 -6.40 24.62 12.59
C ASP A 369 -7.66 23.73 12.58
N LEU A 370 -7.86 22.90 13.61
CA LEU A 370 -9.03 22.05 13.77
C LEU A 370 -10.33 22.83 14.05
N LYS A 371 -10.24 24.11 14.44
CA LYS A 371 -11.38 25.00 14.71
C LYS A 371 -12.37 25.07 13.53
N GLY A 372 -11.88 24.95 12.29
CA GLY A 372 -12.74 24.93 11.09
C GLY A 372 -13.65 23.70 11.00
N ALA A 373 -13.38 22.64 11.77
CA ALA A 373 -14.13 21.39 11.78
C ALA A 373 -15.18 21.31 12.93
N SER A 374 -15.54 22.44 13.53
CA SER A 374 -16.41 22.58 14.71
C SER A 374 -17.88 22.16 14.53
N SER A 375 -18.22 21.41 13.49
CA SER A 375 -19.53 20.74 13.38
C SER A 375 -19.44 19.25 13.66
N ASN A 376 -18.24 18.67 13.68
CA ASN A 376 -18.05 17.23 13.81
C ASN A 376 -17.92 16.78 15.28
N LYS A 377 -18.72 15.76 15.66
CA LYS A 377 -18.74 15.19 17.02
C LYS A 377 -17.34 14.71 17.49
N PHE A 378 -16.56 14.10 16.60
CA PHE A 378 -15.23 13.59 16.92
C PHE A 378 -14.22 14.72 17.10
N ALA A 379 -14.26 15.74 16.24
CA ALA A 379 -13.42 16.92 16.36
C ALA A 379 -13.67 17.63 17.71
N HIS A 380 -14.94 17.85 18.08
CA HIS A 380 -15.30 18.43 19.37
C HIS A 380 -14.80 17.61 20.55
N LYS A 381 -15.05 16.30 20.54
CA LYS A 381 -14.57 15.39 21.58
C LYS A 381 -13.05 15.45 21.69
N LEU A 382 -12.33 15.47 20.58
CA LEU A 382 -10.87 15.52 20.55
C LEU A 382 -10.31 16.83 21.11
N VAL A 383 -10.89 17.98 20.73
CA VAL A 383 -10.50 19.29 21.26
C VAL A 383 -10.59 19.31 22.78
N VAL A 384 -11.71 18.83 23.33
CA VAL A 384 -11.93 18.76 24.77
C VAL A 384 -10.89 17.85 25.44
N GLU A 385 -10.62 16.67 24.87
CA GLU A 385 -9.64 15.73 25.44
C GLU A 385 -8.20 16.27 25.38
N ILE A 386 -7.82 16.97 24.31
CA ILE A 386 -6.49 17.61 24.23
C ILE A 386 -6.36 18.72 25.27
N LEU A 387 -7.37 19.59 25.42
CA LEU A 387 -7.33 20.69 26.41
C LEU A 387 -7.31 20.17 27.85
N LYS A 388 -8.04 19.08 28.16
CA LYS A 388 -7.95 18.40 29.46
C LYS A 388 -6.56 17.83 29.71
N ALA A 389 -5.96 17.22 28.69
CA ALA A 389 -4.63 16.62 28.78
C ALA A 389 -3.49 17.66 28.77
N CYS A 390 -3.72 18.85 28.22
CA CYS A 390 -2.75 19.93 28.05
C CYS A 390 -3.32 21.28 28.54
N PRO A 391 -3.44 21.50 29.86
CA PRO A 391 -3.97 22.76 30.40
C PRO A 391 -3.17 24.01 29.98
N ASP A 392 -1.90 23.84 29.63
CA ASP A 392 -1.03 24.91 29.10
C ASP A 392 -1.50 25.50 27.77
N LEU A 393 -2.40 24.82 27.06
CA LEU A 393 -2.96 25.29 25.80
C LEU A 393 -4.20 26.17 25.98
N LEU A 394 -4.85 26.10 27.14
CA LEU A 394 -6.21 26.62 27.32
C LEU A 394 -6.29 28.13 27.06
N THR A 395 -5.42 28.92 27.69
CA THR A 395 -5.42 30.37 27.55
C THR A 395 -5.19 30.80 26.11
N SER A 396 -4.15 30.26 25.46
CA SER A 396 -3.84 30.61 24.06
C SER A 396 -4.93 30.16 23.08
N TYR A 397 -5.51 28.98 23.30
CA TYR A 397 -6.61 28.49 22.49
C TYR A 397 -7.86 29.37 22.64
N LEU A 398 -8.29 29.65 23.88
CA LEU A 398 -9.47 30.49 24.15
C LEU A 398 -9.34 31.90 23.60
N LEU A 399 -8.16 32.53 23.71
CA LEU A 399 -7.91 33.86 23.13
C LEU A 399 -7.97 33.88 21.60
N THR A 400 -7.68 32.76 20.95
CA THR A 400 -7.75 32.61 19.48
C THR A 400 -9.14 32.18 19.03
N CYS A 401 -9.96 31.69 19.94
CA CYS A 401 -11.29 31.18 19.69
C CYS A 401 -12.32 32.31 19.85
N ASN A 402 -13.03 32.62 18.76
CA ASN A 402 -14.19 33.53 18.79
C ASN A 402 -15.40 32.77 19.35
N LEU A 403 -15.30 32.27 20.59
CA LEU A 403 -16.39 31.58 21.24
C LEU A 403 -17.32 32.62 21.88
N SER A 404 -18.58 32.63 21.42
CA SER A 404 -19.63 33.32 22.16
C SER A 404 -20.07 32.42 23.31
N PHE A 405 -19.87 32.86 24.54
CA PHE A 405 -20.39 32.19 25.72
C PHE A 405 -21.74 32.79 26.06
N ASP A 406 -22.72 32.58 25.18
CA ASP A 406 -24.09 33.01 25.46
C ASP A 406 -24.65 32.12 26.59
N PRO A 407 -25.09 32.72 27.71
CA PRO A 407 -25.68 31.96 28.79
C PRO A 407 -26.94 31.26 28.27
N ARG A 408 -26.93 29.92 28.25
CA ARG A 408 -28.15 29.17 27.95
C ARG A 408 -29.08 29.27 29.14
N PRO A 409 -30.34 29.69 28.97
CA PRO A 409 -31.30 29.65 30.06
C PRO A 409 -31.43 28.21 30.54
N SER A 410 -31.25 27.99 31.84
CA SER A 410 -31.51 26.71 32.48
C SER A 410 -32.96 26.32 32.21
N GLU A 411 -33.20 25.09 31.75
CA GLU A 411 -34.53 24.52 31.67
C GLU A 411 -35.16 24.59 33.07
N LYS A 412 -36.36 25.17 33.14
CA LYS A 412 -37.10 25.37 34.39
C LYS A 412 -37.76 24.10 34.87
#